data_AF-A0A376YHU0-F1
#
_entry.id   AF-A0A376YHU0-F1
#
_cell.length_a   1.000
_cell.length_b   1.000
_cell.length_c   1.000
_cell.angle_alpha   90.00
_cell.angle_beta   90.00
_cell.angle_gamma   90.00
#
_symmetry.space_group_name_H-M   'P 1'
#
loop_
_entity.id
_entity.type
_entity.pdbx_description
1 polymer ?
#
loop_
_entity_poly.entity_id
_entity_poly.type
_entity_poly.pdbx_seq_one_letter_code
_entity_poly.pdbx_strand_id
1 'polypeptide(L)'
;MPQGSSYPVCTEHNPTFTGEPKAPTPAAGNNTTRIATTAFVQAAITALINGAPATLDTLKEIAAAINNDPKFSTTINNALSGKQPLMRR
;
A
#
# COMPACT_ATOMS: atom_id res chain seq x y z
N MET A 1 6.53 32.13 51.81
CA MET A 1 5.63 31.57 50.78
C MET A 1 4.91 32.73 50.08
N PRO A 2 5.25 33.03 48.82
CA PRO A 2 4.22 33.49 47.89
C PRO A 2 4.21 32.59 46.64
N GLN A 3 3.11 31.86 46.49
CA GLN A 3 2.73 31.09 45.30
C GLN A 3 2.16 32.07 44.28
N GLY A 4 2.74 32.16 43.09
CA GLY A 4 2.23 33.08 42.07
C GLY A 4 3.09 33.19 40.83
N SER A 5 3.17 32.12 40.04
CA SER A 5 3.33 32.28 38.59
C SER A 5 2.73 31.07 37.89
N SER A 6 1.55 31.30 37.31
CA SER A 6 0.96 30.42 36.31
C SER A 6 1.91 30.37 35.11
N TYR A 7 2.56 29.24 34.87
CA TYR A 7 3.29 29.02 33.62
C TYR A 7 2.28 28.66 32.54
N PRO A 8 2.26 29.34 31.38
CA PRO A 8 1.49 28.86 30.25
C PRO A 8 2.06 27.50 29.84
N VAL A 9 1.30 26.42 30.07
CA VAL A 9 1.58 25.14 29.44
C VAL A 9 1.28 25.30 27.96
N CYS A 10 2.31 25.65 27.18
CA CYS A 10 2.24 25.68 25.73
C CYS A 10 1.98 24.25 25.25
N THR A 11 0.72 23.89 25.01
CA THR A 11 0.29 22.56 24.56
C THR A 11 0.21 22.44 23.04
N GLU A 12 1.01 23.20 22.31
CA GLU A 12 1.07 23.08 20.85
C GLU A 12 2.15 22.07 20.45
N HIS A 13 1.75 20.80 20.30
CA HIS A 13 2.61 19.70 19.86
C HIS A 13 2.69 19.60 18.32
N ASN A 14 3.02 20.70 17.64
CA ASN A 14 3.09 20.75 16.17
C ASN A 14 4.51 21.10 15.67
N PRO A 15 5.52 20.25 15.94
CA PRO A 15 6.85 20.50 15.42
C PRO A 15 6.82 20.57 13.88
N THR A 16 7.21 21.71 13.32
CA THR A 16 7.49 21.84 11.89
C THR A 16 8.88 21.29 11.62
N PHE A 17 8.96 20.16 10.90
CA PHE A 17 10.24 19.63 10.42
C PHE A 17 10.69 20.40 9.17
N THR A 18 11.91 20.91 9.17
CA THR A 18 12.53 21.59 8.02
C THR A 18 13.87 20.92 7.67
N GLY A 19 14.31 21.05 6.42
CA GLY A 19 15.52 20.38 5.93
C GLY A 19 15.35 18.86 5.77
N GLU A 20 16.37 18.09 6.15
CA GLU A 20 16.38 16.61 6.13
C GLU A 20 16.25 16.03 7.55
N PRO A 21 15.03 15.87 8.08
CA PRO A 21 14.82 15.41 9.45
C PRO A 21 15.26 13.96 9.62
N LYS A 22 16.11 13.70 10.63
CA LYS A 22 16.59 12.35 10.98
C LYS A 22 15.87 11.83 12.23
N ALA A 23 15.32 10.64 12.13
CA ALA A 23 14.75 9.89 13.26
C ALA A 23 15.35 8.48 13.33
N PRO A 24 15.34 7.81 14.49
CA PRO A 24 15.71 6.41 14.58
C PRO A 24 14.79 5.53 13.72
N THR A 25 15.36 4.58 12.98
CA THR A 25 14.59 3.62 12.18
C THR A 25 13.88 2.63 13.10
N PRO A 26 12.55 2.54 13.07
CA PRO A 26 11.81 1.53 13.83
C PRO A 26 12.14 0.11 13.36
N ALA A 27 11.98 -0.87 14.25
CA ALA A 27 12.05 -2.28 13.87
C ALA A 27 10.88 -2.66 12.94
N ALA A 28 11.09 -3.64 12.06
CA ALA A 28 10.05 -4.16 11.17
C ALA A 28 8.81 -4.65 11.95
N GLY A 29 7.62 -4.44 11.38
CA GLY A 29 6.36 -4.81 12.03
C GLY A 29 5.89 -3.86 13.14
N ASN A 30 6.64 -2.79 13.42
CA ASN A 30 6.16 -1.75 14.34
C ASN A 30 4.89 -1.08 13.79
N ASN A 31 3.83 -1.05 14.61
CA ASN A 31 2.51 -0.51 14.29
C ASN A 31 2.09 0.64 15.23
N THR A 32 3.06 1.31 15.86
CA THR A 32 2.82 2.46 16.73
C THR A 32 2.73 3.75 15.91
N THR A 33 2.35 4.86 16.54
CA THR A 33 2.25 6.19 15.92
C THR A 33 3.60 6.93 15.80
N ARG A 34 4.72 6.21 15.90
CA ARG A 34 6.07 6.79 15.76
C ARG A 34 6.35 7.18 14.30
N ILE A 35 7.32 8.08 14.11
CA ILE A 35 7.77 8.50 12.78
C ILE A 35 8.31 7.30 11.99
N ALA A 36 7.78 7.09 10.77
CA ALA A 36 8.32 6.13 9.82
C ALA A 36 9.46 6.78 9.02
N THR A 37 10.69 6.30 9.20
CA THR A 37 11.85 6.74 8.40
C THR A 37 11.79 6.18 6.97
N THR A 38 12.44 6.84 6.02
CA THR A 38 12.58 6.34 4.63
C THR A 38 13.19 4.93 4.57
N ALA A 39 14.19 4.64 5.42
CA ALA A 39 14.80 3.32 5.52
C ALA A 39 13.80 2.22 5.96
N PHE A 40 12.89 2.54 6.89
CA PHE A 40 11.84 1.61 7.33
C PHE A 40 10.87 1.28 6.19
N VAL A 41 10.41 2.31 5.46
CA VAL A 41 9.49 2.14 4.32
C VAL A 41 10.14 1.35 3.20
N GLN A 42 11.40 1.66 2.85
CA GLN A 42 12.15 0.94 1.83
C GLN A 42 12.30 -0.54 2.19
N ALA A 43 12.67 -0.86 3.44
CA ALA A 43 12.79 -2.24 3.90
C ALA A 43 11.46 -2.99 3.83
N ALA A 44 10.36 -2.36 4.24
CA ALA A 44 9.03 -2.96 4.19
C ALA A 44 8.58 -3.28 2.75
N ILE A 45 8.80 -2.35 1.81
CA ILE A 45 8.48 -2.56 0.39
C ILE A 45 9.34 -3.68 -0.20
N THR A 46 10.65 -3.68 0.07
CA THR A 46 11.55 -4.74 -0.38
C THR A 46 11.13 -6.11 0.18
N ALA A 47 10.74 -6.18 1.46
CA ALA A 47 10.25 -7.41 2.07
C ALA A 47 8.95 -7.90 1.40
N LEU A 48 8.02 -6.99 1.08
CA LEU A 48 6.78 -7.32 0.35
C LEU A 48 7.07 -7.91 -1.04
N ILE A 49 7.96 -7.26 -1.81
CA ILE A 49 8.32 -7.70 -3.16
C ILE A 49 9.02 -9.06 -3.13
N ASN A 50 9.96 -9.24 -2.20
CA ASN A 50 10.71 -10.49 -2.05
C ASN A 50 9.84 -11.63 -1.50
N GLY A 51 8.81 -11.31 -0.71
CA GLY A 51 7.91 -12.31 -0.14
C GLY A 51 7.08 -13.03 -1.20
N ALA A 52 6.76 -12.37 -2.32
CA ALA A 52 5.90 -12.97 -3.34
C ALA A 52 6.11 -12.37 -4.76
N PRO A 53 7.31 -12.48 -5.36
CA PRO A 53 7.60 -11.85 -6.65
C PRO A 53 6.73 -12.40 -7.78
N ALA A 54 6.54 -13.72 -7.82
CA ALA A 54 5.70 -14.37 -8.83
C ALA A 54 4.23 -13.94 -8.71
N THR A 55 3.67 -13.82 -7.49
CA THR A 55 2.27 -13.42 -7.35
C THR A 55 2.05 -11.96 -7.75
N LEU A 56 3.01 -11.06 -7.48
CA LEU A 56 2.95 -9.68 -7.95
C LEU A 56 2.97 -9.61 -9.48
N ASP A 57 3.77 -10.47 -10.12
CA ASP A 57 3.78 -10.61 -11.57
C ASP A 57 2.44 -11.13 -12.12
N THR A 58 1.87 -12.19 -11.51
CA THR A 58 0.54 -12.67 -11.91
C THR A 58 -0.55 -11.60 -11.75
N LEU A 59 -0.48 -10.76 -10.71
CA LEU A 59 -1.44 -9.68 -10.50
C LEU A 59 -1.31 -8.60 -11.59
N LYS A 60 -0.07 -8.27 -11.98
CA LYS A 60 0.21 -7.35 -13.09
C LYS A 60 -0.34 -7.90 -14.41
N GLU A 61 -0.15 -9.19 -14.68
CA GLU A 61 -0.66 -9.85 -15.89
C GLU A 61 -2.19 -9.84 -15.94
N ILE A 62 -2.86 -10.16 -14.82
CA ILE A 62 -4.33 -10.13 -14.73
C ILE A 62 -4.86 -8.72 -14.92
N ALA A 63 -4.25 -7.71 -14.29
CA ALA A 63 -4.65 -6.32 -14.45
C ALA A 63 -4.51 -5.86 -15.91
N ALA A 64 -3.43 -6.26 -16.60
CA ALA A 64 -3.25 -5.98 -18.02
C ALA A 64 -4.29 -6.70 -18.89
N ALA A 65 -4.58 -7.98 -18.61
CA ALA A 65 -5.56 -8.76 -19.35
C ALA A 65 -6.97 -8.15 -19.27
N ILE A 66 -7.37 -7.64 -18.10
CA ILE A 66 -8.67 -6.98 -17.91
C ILE A 66 -8.69 -5.61 -18.60
N ASN A 67 -7.63 -4.79 -18.46
CA ASN A 67 -7.59 -3.45 -19.03
C ASN A 67 -7.48 -3.45 -20.58
N ASN A 68 -6.88 -4.48 -21.17
CA ASN A 68 -6.75 -4.61 -22.62
C ASN A 68 -8.08 -4.94 -23.32
N ASP A 69 -9.14 -5.29 -22.58
CA ASP A 69 -10.46 -5.55 -23.13
C ASP A 69 -11.54 -4.72 -22.41
N PRO A 70 -11.94 -3.56 -22.98
CA PRO A 70 -13.03 -2.72 -22.45
C PRO A 70 -14.37 -3.45 -22.28
N LYS A 71 -14.53 -4.63 -22.90
CA LYS A 71 -15.73 -5.48 -22.82
C LYS A 71 -15.37 -6.90 -22.37
N PHE A 72 -14.35 -7.06 -21.51
CA PHE A 72 -13.86 -8.35 -21.02
C PHE A 72 -14.99 -9.36 -20.71
N SER A 73 -16.01 -8.93 -19.96
CA SER A 73 -17.19 -9.76 -19.64
C SER A 73 -17.93 -10.25 -20.89
N THR A 74 -18.19 -9.38 -21.87
CA THR A 74 -18.84 -9.74 -23.13
C THR A 74 -17.98 -10.70 -23.97
N THR A 75 -16.67 -10.44 -24.05
CA THR A 75 -15.73 -11.29 -24.80
C THR A 75 -15.71 -12.72 -24.26
N ILE A 76 -15.64 -12.88 -22.94
CA ILE A 76 -15.69 -14.19 -22.29
C ILE A 76 -17.04 -14.88 -22.50
N ASN A 77 -18.15 -14.16 -22.36
CA ASN A 77 -19.49 -14.71 -22.58
C ASN A 77 -19.68 -15.22 -24.02
N ASN A 78 -19.18 -14.48 -25.01
CA ASN A 78 -19.22 -14.89 -26.42
C ASN A 78 -18.35 -16.13 -26.68
N ALA A 79 -17.14 -16.17 -26.13
CA ALA A 79 -16.22 -17.30 -26.28
C ALA A 79 -16.78 -18.59 -25.66
N LEU A 80 -17.50 -18.48 -24.54
CA LEU A 80 -18.15 -19.61 -23.88
C LEU A 80 -19.41 -20.07 -24.63
N SER A 81 -20.23 -19.14 -25.11
CA SER A 81 -21.42 -19.46 -25.92
C SER A 81 -21.04 -20.29 -27.16
N GLY A 82 -19.94 -19.94 -27.83
CA GLY A 82 -19.41 -20.69 -28.98
C GLY A 82 -18.78 -22.06 -28.64
N LYS A 83 -18.61 -22.40 -27.36
CA LYS A 83 -18.09 -23.72 -26.91
C LYS A 83 -19.20 -24.70 -26.55
N GLN A 84 -20.47 -24.29 -26.58
CA GLN A 84 -21.57 -25.21 -26.34
C GLN A 84 -21.61 -26.28 -27.45
N PRO A 85 -21.89 -27.55 -27.12
CA PRO A 85 -22.09 -28.56 -28.13
C PRO A 85 -23.21 -28.11 -29.06
N LEU A 86 -22.89 -27.93 -30.34
CA LEU A 86 -23.91 -27.89 -31.37
C LEU A 86 -24.49 -29.30 -31.39
N MET A 87 -25.63 -29.48 -30.73
CA MET A 87 -26.35 -30.74 -30.62
C MET A 87 -26.38 -31.41 -31.99
N ARG A 88 -25.55 -32.45 -32.18
CA ARG A 88 -25.50 -33.19 -33.43
C ARG A 88 -26.56 -34.27 -33.35
N ARG A 89 -27.76 -33.89 -33.79
CA ARG A 89 -28.97 -34.69 -34.07
C ARG A 89 -29.16 -35.95 -33.23
#